data_AF-A0A357BJ32-F1
#
_entry.id   AF-A0A357BJ32-F1
#
_cell.length_a   1.000
_cell.length_b   1.000
_cell.length_c   1.000
_cell.angle_alpha   90.00
_cell.angle_beta   90.00
_cell.angle_gamma   90.00
#
_symmetry.space_group_name_H-M   'P 1'
#
loop_
_entity.id
_entity.type
_entity.pdbx_description
1 polymer ?
#
loop_
_entity_poly.entity_id
_entity_poly.type
_entity_poly.pdbx_seq_one_letter_code
_entity_poly.pdbx_strand_id
1 'polypeptide(L)'
;MTSLVMIFLWCSTLFGQELNLDEETKALCNQVMLNIFDDIYAAKDHYQELKDFDKDLLVKNRHDIYSLQYVYHAPFDRTAASVYEFGITILGLRDENIFSDKENVFSLGFPLLDLRFIGYQIKGLKQKQFDILGPVQTHGQLLWNQQQRNLPVRLILESVKESYQVGEEIDFIVTLKNLTKRNIKVKDLSEGTLYFLYNNAAWGAREVDPQNDAGIKQIILKPLESISKRFRGEGSNSPKEFEIYGSYGMTYKGVNPTSMLKIQVGESEP
;
A
#
# COMPACT_ATOMS: atom_id res chain seq x y z
N MET A 1 -64.43 5.24 23.26
CA MET A 1 -63.23 6.03 23.53
C MET A 1 -62.02 5.18 23.18
N THR A 2 -61.34 5.61 22.12
CA THR A 2 -60.15 5.05 21.50
C THR A 2 -58.90 5.36 22.30
N SER A 3 -58.02 4.38 22.48
CA SER A 3 -56.57 4.59 22.62
C SER A 3 -55.84 3.45 21.92
N LEU A 4 -55.53 3.69 20.65
CA LEU A 4 -54.59 2.90 19.86
C LEU A 4 -53.20 3.47 20.16
N VAL A 5 -52.37 2.73 20.90
CA VAL A 5 -50.96 3.10 21.12
C VAL A 5 -50.18 2.69 19.88
N MET A 6 -49.84 3.67 19.06
CA MET A 6 -49.00 3.52 17.88
C MET A 6 -47.54 3.48 18.35
N ILE A 7 -46.96 2.28 18.44
CA ILE A 7 -45.54 2.10 18.69
C ILE A 7 -44.81 2.42 17.38
N PHE A 8 -44.22 3.62 17.31
CA PHE A 8 -43.25 3.96 16.29
C PHE A 8 -41.96 3.19 16.58
N LEU A 9 -41.81 2.01 15.95
CA LEU A 9 -40.51 1.39 15.78
C LEU A 9 -39.71 2.27 14.84
N TRP A 10 -38.86 3.11 15.44
CA TRP A 10 -37.81 3.84 14.75
C TRP A 10 -36.76 2.82 14.32
N CYS A 11 -37.02 2.11 13.23
CA CYS A 11 -35.98 1.41 12.48
C CYS A 11 -35.10 2.50 11.86
N SER A 12 -34.07 2.91 12.59
CA SER A 12 -32.90 3.53 11.97
C SER A 12 -32.28 2.48 11.04
N THR A 13 -32.76 2.45 9.80
CA THR A 13 -31.98 1.97 8.67
C THR A 13 -30.76 2.88 8.61
N LEU A 14 -29.69 2.47 9.30
CA LEU A 14 -28.34 2.86 8.91
C LEU A 14 -28.20 2.36 7.47
N PHE A 15 -28.56 3.22 6.51
CA PHE A 15 -28.10 3.07 5.15
C PHE A 15 -26.58 3.16 5.24
N GLY A 16 -25.95 2.00 5.40
CA GLY A 16 -24.53 1.85 5.10
C GLY A 16 -24.36 2.42 3.71
N GLN A 17 -23.55 3.47 3.60
CA GLN A 17 -23.31 4.13 2.34
C GLN A 17 -22.78 3.06 1.39
N GLU A 18 -23.59 2.69 0.39
CA GLU A 18 -23.24 1.63 -0.53
C GLU A 18 -21.97 2.06 -1.24
N LEU A 19 -20.92 1.27 -1.07
CA LEU A 19 -19.63 1.52 -1.68
C LEU A 19 -19.81 1.39 -3.19
N ASN A 20 -19.95 2.51 -3.88
CA ASN A 20 -20.09 2.53 -5.33
C ASN A 20 -18.70 2.44 -5.96
N LEU A 21 -18.14 1.22 -5.96
CA LEU A 21 -16.89 0.94 -6.67
C LEU A 21 -17.15 1.00 -8.16
N ASP A 22 -16.32 1.77 -8.86
CA ASP A 22 -16.26 1.65 -10.31
C ASP A 22 -15.76 0.25 -10.70
N GLU A 23 -16.15 -0.21 -11.89
CA GLU A 23 -15.85 -1.56 -12.38
C GLU A 23 -14.34 -1.81 -12.50
N GLU A 24 -13.54 -0.78 -12.77
CA GLU A 24 -12.07 -0.91 -12.86
C GLU A 24 -11.47 -1.22 -11.49
N THR A 25 -11.87 -0.46 -10.46
CA THR A 25 -11.43 -0.68 -9.07
C THR A 25 -11.92 -2.04 -8.55
N LYS A 26 -13.16 -2.44 -8.86
CA LYS A 26 -13.70 -3.75 -8.51
C LYS A 26 -12.92 -4.90 -9.16
N ALA A 27 -12.60 -4.77 -10.46
CA ALA A 27 -11.79 -5.75 -11.18
C ALA A 27 -10.38 -5.85 -10.57
N LEU A 28 -9.76 -4.72 -10.23
CA LEU A 28 -8.46 -4.69 -9.57
C LEU A 28 -8.49 -5.36 -8.19
N CYS A 29 -9.51 -5.11 -7.37
CA CYS A 29 -9.68 -5.80 -6.08
C CYS A 29 -9.77 -7.32 -6.25
N ASN A 30 -10.55 -7.78 -7.24
CA ASN A 30 -10.65 -9.21 -7.52
C ASN A 30 -9.34 -9.80 -8.03
N GLN A 31 -8.59 -9.08 -8.87
CA GLN A 31 -7.26 -9.50 -9.31
C GLN A 31 -6.29 -9.66 -8.13
N VAL A 32 -6.27 -8.69 -7.21
CA VAL A 32 -5.43 -8.75 -6.00
C VAL A 32 -5.73 -10.00 -5.18
N MET A 33 -7.01 -10.28 -4.94
CA MET A 33 -7.44 -11.44 -4.14
C MET A 33 -7.11 -12.77 -4.83
N LEU A 34 -7.25 -12.84 -6.16
CA LEU A 34 -6.87 -14.01 -6.95
C LEU A 34 -5.36 -14.24 -6.91
N ASN A 35 -4.55 -13.20 -7.07
CA ASN A 35 -3.10 -13.34 -6.98
C ASN A 35 -2.65 -13.81 -5.59
N ILE A 36 -3.28 -13.32 -4.52
CA ILE A 36 -3.01 -13.81 -3.16
C ILE A 36 -3.40 -15.28 -3.01
N PHE A 37 -4.56 -15.68 -3.56
CA PHE A 37 -4.95 -17.08 -3.57
C PHE A 37 -3.91 -17.95 -4.28
N ASP A 38 -3.46 -17.54 -5.46
CA ASP A 38 -2.48 -18.29 -6.26
C ASP A 38 -1.14 -18.46 -5.51
N ASP A 39 -0.67 -17.42 -4.82
CA ASP A 39 0.53 -17.49 -3.98
C ASP A 39 0.38 -18.48 -2.81
N ILE A 40 -0.77 -18.45 -2.12
CA ILE A 40 -1.05 -19.39 -1.02
C ILE A 40 -1.15 -20.82 -1.57
N TYR A 41 -1.84 -21.01 -2.70
CA TYR A 41 -2.01 -22.30 -3.33
C TYR A 41 -0.67 -22.89 -3.78
N ALA A 42 0.22 -22.08 -4.35
CA ALA A 42 1.59 -22.49 -4.71
C ALA A 42 2.45 -22.84 -3.49
N ALA A 43 2.21 -22.18 -2.35
CA ALA A 43 2.92 -22.47 -1.10
C ALA A 43 2.40 -23.72 -0.37
N LYS A 44 1.21 -24.24 -0.70
CA LYS A 44 0.50 -25.22 0.13
C LYS A 44 1.31 -26.48 0.50
N ASP A 45 2.12 -26.99 -0.42
CA ASP A 45 2.88 -28.23 -0.21
C ASP A 45 4.10 -28.02 0.73
N HIS A 46 4.48 -26.77 0.98
CA HIS A 46 5.56 -26.40 1.91
C HIS A 46 5.08 -26.23 3.35
N TYR A 47 3.77 -26.06 3.56
CA TYR A 47 3.18 -25.76 4.85
C TYR A 47 2.08 -26.78 5.18
N GLN A 48 2.32 -27.63 6.18
CA GLN A 48 1.39 -28.69 6.57
C GLN A 48 -0.01 -28.14 6.89
N GLU A 49 -0.08 -26.96 7.50
CA GLU A 49 -1.32 -26.29 7.85
C GLU A 49 -2.13 -25.83 6.63
N LEU A 50 -1.58 -25.82 5.42
CA LEU A 50 -2.28 -25.46 4.18
C LEU A 50 -2.74 -26.68 3.36
N LYS A 51 -2.61 -27.91 3.88
CA LYS A 51 -2.88 -29.15 3.12
C LYS A 51 -4.30 -29.21 2.52
N ASP A 52 -5.28 -28.62 3.20
CA ASP A 52 -6.70 -28.62 2.82
C ASP A 52 -7.07 -27.31 2.11
N PHE A 53 -6.08 -26.46 1.76
CA PHE A 53 -6.32 -25.21 1.05
C PHE A 53 -6.64 -25.48 -0.42
N ASP A 54 -7.85 -25.12 -0.84
CA ASP A 54 -8.33 -25.32 -2.20
C ASP A 54 -9.20 -24.15 -2.71
N LYS A 55 -9.66 -24.29 -3.95
CA LYS A 55 -10.44 -23.28 -4.67
C LYS A 55 -11.81 -22.98 -4.03
N ASP A 56 -12.34 -23.87 -3.19
CA ASP A 56 -13.68 -23.70 -2.62
C ASP A 56 -13.66 -22.66 -1.48
N LEU A 57 -12.47 -22.22 -1.07
CA LEU A 57 -12.25 -21.15 -0.09
C LEU A 57 -12.42 -19.73 -0.67
N LEU A 58 -12.44 -19.59 -2.00
CA LEU A 58 -12.71 -18.32 -2.68
C LEU A 58 -14.21 -18.03 -2.70
N VAL A 59 -14.66 -17.17 -1.80
CA VAL A 59 -16.05 -16.71 -1.72
C VAL A 59 -16.13 -15.23 -2.05
N LYS A 60 -17.26 -14.75 -2.57
CA LYS A 60 -17.47 -13.31 -2.79
C LYS A 60 -18.18 -12.69 -1.59
N ASN A 61 -17.72 -11.50 -1.20
CA ASN A 61 -18.38 -10.67 -0.21
C ASN A 61 -19.55 -9.88 -0.83
N ARG A 62 -20.21 -9.04 -0.02
CA ARG A 62 -21.37 -8.22 -0.45
C ARG A 62 -21.11 -7.24 -1.61
N HIS A 63 -19.85 -6.97 -1.94
CA HIS A 63 -19.43 -6.08 -3.03
C HIS A 63 -18.96 -6.85 -4.27
N ASP A 64 -19.25 -8.16 -4.33
CA ASP A 64 -18.73 -9.13 -5.30
C ASP A 64 -17.19 -9.14 -5.40
N ILE A 65 -16.49 -8.81 -4.31
CA ILE A 65 -15.04 -8.95 -4.20
C ILE A 65 -14.73 -10.29 -3.53
N TYR A 66 -13.75 -11.02 -4.04
CA TYR A 66 -13.29 -12.26 -3.42
C TYR A 66 -12.79 -12.04 -1.98
N SER A 67 -13.00 -13.05 -1.17
CA SER A 67 -12.63 -13.17 0.23
C SER A 67 -12.14 -14.60 0.46
N LEU A 68 -11.17 -14.75 1.35
CA LEU A 68 -10.66 -16.05 1.78
C LEU A 68 -10.88 -16.18 3.28
N GLN A 69 -11.33 -17.35 3.71
CA GLN A 69 -11.32 -17.76 5.11
C GLN A 69 -10.89 -19.21 5.17
N TYR A 70 -9.93 -19.51 6.04
CA TYR A 70 -9.35 -20.84 6.14
C TYR A 70 -9.07 -21.18 7.60
N VAL A 71 -9.45 -22.39 8.00
CA VAL A 71 -9.24 -22.93 9.33
C VAL A 71 -8.60 -24.30 9.19
N TYR A 72 -7.48 -24.51 9.87
CA TYR A 72 -6.81 -25.79 9.98
C TYR A 72 -6.75 -26.24 11.44
N HIS A 73 -7.25 -27.45 11.68
CA HIS A 73 -7.16 -28.12 12.98
C HIS A 73 -6.10 -29.22 12.94
N ALA A 74 -5.10 -29.13 13.81
CA ALA A 74 -4.09 -30.18 13.91
C ALA A 74 -4.73 -31.53 14.34
N PRO A 75 -4.38 -32.65 13.70
CA PRO A 75 -5.04 -33.94 13.94
C PRO A 75 -4.86 -34.52 15.35
N PHE A 76 -3.88 -34.04 16.14
CA PHE A 76 -3.50 -34.62 17.44
C PHE A 76 -3.61 -33.65 18.63
N ASP A 77 -4.07 -32.43 18.40
CA ASP A 77 -4.30 -31.45 19.45
C ASP A 77 -5.58 -30.69 19.06
N ARG A 78 -6.60 -30.73 19.92
CA ARG A 78 -7.89 -30.04 19.70
C ARG A 78 -8.04 -28.81 20.60
N THR A 79 -6.96 -28.40 21.26
CA THR A 79 -6.98 -27.16 22.05
C THR A 79 -6.89 -25.94 21.11
N ALA A 80 -7.42 -24.79 21.54
CA ALA A 80 -7.34 -23.55 20.77
C ALA A 80 -5.90 -23.17 20.37
N ALA A 81 -4.89 -23.63 21.12
CA ALA A 81 -3.47 -23.39 20.87
C ALA A 81 -2.90 -24.12 19.62
N SER A 82 -3.70 -24.97 18.98
CA SER A 82 -3.31 -25.80 17.83
C SER A 82 -4.01 -25.44 16.53
N VAL A 83 -4.84 -24.40 16.55
CA VAL A 83 -5.55 -23.92 15.36
C VAL A 83 -4.66 -22.97 14.59
N TYR A 84 -4.57 -23.19 13.28
CA TYR A 84 -4.05 -22.20 12.35
C TYR A 84 -5.24 -21.65 11.56
N GLU A 85 -5.42 -20.34 11.59
CA GLU A 85 -6.58 -19.69 10.97
C GLU A 85 -6.15 -18.39 10.31
N PHE A 86 -6.71 -18.09 9.15
CA PHE A 86 -6.62 -16.75 8.56
C PHE A 86 -7.88 -16.43 7.78
N GLY A 87 -8.14 -15.14 7.65
CA GLY A 87 -9.12 -14.62 6.72
C GLY A 87 -8.67 -13.28 6.17
N ILE A 88 -9.00 -13.03 4.91
CA ILE A 88 -8.67 -11.79 4.21
C ILE A 88 -9.79 -11.40 3.25
N THR A 89 -10.03 -10.10 3.14
CA THR A 89 -10.95 -9.52 2.15
C THR A 89 -10.62 -8.04 1.96
N ILE A 90 -11.14 -7.45 0.89
CA ILE A 90 -11.19 -6.01 0.68
C ILE A 90 -12.62 -5.52 0.93
N LEU A 91 -12.78 -4.45 1.69
CA LEU A 91 -14.05 -3.79 1.98
C LEU A 91 -13.96 -2.28 1.72
N GLY A 92 -15.11 -1.61 1.74
CA GLY A 92 -15.17 -0.15 1.80
C GLY A 92 -14.53 0.37 3.09
N LEU A 93 -13.92 1.55 3.02
CA LEU A 93 -13.22 2.16 4.15
C LEU A 93 -14.12 2.32 5.39
N ARG A 94 -15.41 2.58 5.15
CA ARG A 94 -16.46 2.80 6.16
C ARG A 94 -17.26 1.55 6.53
N ASP A 95 -17.00 0.43 5.88
CA ASP A 95 -17.72 -0.81 6.16
C ASP A 95 -17.42 -1.30 7.57
N GLU A 96 -18.30 -2.15 8.10
CA GLU A 96 -18.01 -2.88 9.33
C GLU A 96 -16.88 -3.89 9.10
N ASN A 97 -16.03 -4.08 10.12
CA ASN A 97 -14.98 -5.09 10.04
C ASN A 97 -15.57 -6.46 10.40
N ILE A 98 -15.75 -7.32 9.39
CA ILE A 98 -16.29 -8.68 9.56
C ILE A 98 -15.37 -9.61 10.35
N PHE A 99 -14.13 -9.20 10.65
CA PHE A 99 -13.16 -9.93 11.47
C PHE A 99 -12.90 -9.25 12.81
N SER A 100 -13.78 -8.35 13.26
CA SER A 100 -13.58 -7.56 14.49
C SER A 100 -13.49 -8.40 15.78
N ASP A 101 -14.00 -9.62 15.76
CA ASP A 101 -13.97 -10.60 16.85
C ASP A 101 -12.71 -11.49 16.84
N LYS A 102 -11.86 -11.39 15.81
CA LYS A 102 -10.65 -12.20 15.65
C LYS A 102 -9.44 -11.58 16.33
N GLU A 103 -8.48 -12.42 16.70
CA GLU A 103 -7.17 -11.98 17.19
C GLU A 103 -6.24 -11.62 16.02
N ASN A 104 -5.25 -10.75 16.28
CA ASN A 104 -4.23 -10.33 15.31
C ASN A 104 -4.80 -9.79 13.99
N VAL A 105 -5.89 -9.03 14.10
CA VAL A 105 -6.51 -8.34 12.97
C VAL A 105 -5.58 -7.23 12.48
N PHE A 106 -5.45 -7.14 11.16
CA PHE A 106 -4.75 -6.06 10.47
C PHE A 106 -5.67 -5.37 9.48
N SER A 107 -5.33 -4.11 9.17
CA SER A 107 -6.07 -3.28 8.23
C SER A 107 -5.10 -2.36 7.48
N LEU A 108 -5.17 -2.37 6.14
CA LEU A 108 -4.41 -1.50 5.25
C LEU A 108 -5.37 -0.61 4.47
N GLY A 109 -5.29 0.71 4.71
CA GLY A 109 -6.23 1.68 4.12
C GLY A 109 -5.78 2.25 2.78
N PHE A 110 -6.72 2.36 1.85
CA PHE A 110 -6.57 3.03 0.55
C PHE A 110 -7.60 4.16 0.42
N PRO A 111 -7.44 5.27 1.16
CA PRO A 111 -8.47 6.31 1.27
C PRO A 111 -8.80 7.05 -0.03
N LEU A 112 -7.93 7.03 -1.06
CA LEU A 112 -8.27 7.60 -2.37
C LEU A 112 -9.09 6.65 -3.25
N LEU A 113 -9.19 5.38 -2.86
CA LEU A 113 -10.05 4.38 -3.47
C LEU A 113 -11.31 4.12 -2.62
N ASP A 114 -11.42 4.75 -1.45
CA ASP A 114 -12.43 4.47 -0.41
C ASP A 114 -12.46 2.99 0.01
N LEU A 115 -11.28 2.34 0.02
CA LEU A 115 -11.11 0.93 0.31
C LEU A 115 -10.24 0.68 1.54
N ARG A 116 -10.37 -0.51 2.12
CA ARG A 116 -9.40 -1.09 3.04
C ARG A 116 -9.26 -2.59 2.81
N PHE A 117 -8.03 -3.06 2.86
CA PHE A 117 -7.72 -4.48 2.99
C PHE A 117 -7.82 -4.84 4.46
N ILE A 118 -8.59 -5.87 4.81
CA ILE A 118 -8.69 -6.37 6.17
C ILE A 118 -8.36 -7.85 6.21
N GLY A 119 -7.77 -8.27 7.32
CA GLY A 119 -7.54 -9.67 7.55
C GLY A 119 -7.09 -9.94 8.96
N TYR A 120 -6.85 -11.21 9.25
CA TYR A 120 -6.31 -11.66 10.52
C TYR A 120 -5.51 -12.94 10.29
N GLN A 121 -4.65 -13.26 11.24
CA GLN A 121 -3.94 -14.52 11.25
C GLN A 121 -3.72 -15.01 12.68
N ILE A 122 -4.22 -16.20 12.98
CA ILE A 122 -3.97 -16.90 14.23
C ILE A 122 -2.90 -17.96 13.95
N LYS A 123 -1.75 -17.77 14.59
CA LYS A 123 -0.62 -18.70 14.54
C LYS A 123 -0.67 -19.59 15.79
N GLY A 124 -0.43 -20.88 15.60
CA GLY A 124 -0.22 -21.83 16.69
C GLY A 124 1.18 -21.68 17.29
N LEU A 125 1.53 -22.56 18.24
CA LEU A 125 2.79 -22.48 19.00
C LEU A 125 4.09 -22.74 18.18
N LYS A 126 4.01 -23.02 16.88
CA LYS A 126 5.18 -23.41 16.05
C LYS A 126 5.77 -22.22 15.29
N GLN A 127 7.08 -22.03 15.38
CA GLN A 127 7.83 -20.89 14.80
C GLN A 127 7.97 -20.86 13.26
N LYS A 128 7.37 -21.80 12.52
CA LYS A 128 7.49 -21.88 11.05
C LYS A 128 6.13 -22.12 10.39
N GLN A 129 5.20 -21.20 10.61
CA GLN A 129 3.92 -21.23 9.93
C GLN A 129 3.91 -20.25 8.77
N PHE A 130 3.03 -20.49 7.80
CA PHE A 130 2.77 -19.59 6.70
C PHE A 130 2.46 -18.17 7.22
N ASP A 131 2.86 -17.14 6.49
CA ASP A 131 2.63 -15.74 6.87
C ASP A 131 1.77 -15.04 5.83
N ILE A 132 0.50 -14.78 6.16
CA ILE A 132 -0.46 -14.20 5.21
C ILE A 132 -0.08 -12.77 4.81
N LEU A 133 0.67 -12.07 5.67
CA LEU A 133 1.10 -10.70 5.41
C LEU A 133 2.03 -10.59 4.19
N GLY A 134 2.83 -11.62 3.89
CA GLY A 134 3.74 -11.62 2.73
C GLY A 134 3.00 -11.46 1.40
N PRO A 135 2.08 -12.37 1.03
CA PRO A 135 1.25 -12.22 -0.17
C PRO A 135 0.39 -10.94 -0.15
N VAL A 136 -0.17 -10.57 1.01
CA VAL A 136 -0.98 -9.35 1.15
C VAL A 136 -0.17 -8.09 0.83
N GLN A 137 1.05 -7.97 1.33
CA GLN A 137 1.92 -6.82 1.05
C GLN A 137 2.34 -6.80 -0.42
N THR A 138 2.71 -7.96 -0.96
CA THR A 138 3.16 -8.11 -2.36
C THR A 138 2.07 -7.66 -3.33
N HIS A 139 0.84 -8.19 -3.19
CA HIS A 139 -0.25 -7.89 -4.13
C HIS A 139 -1.02 -6.63 -3.77
N GLY A 140 -1.03 -6.23 -2.50
CA GLY A 140 -1.58 -4.95 -2.05
C GLY A 140 -0.91 -3.73 -2.68
N GLN A 141 0.33 -3.91 -3.18
CA GLN A 141 1.04 -2.90 -3.97
C GLN A 141 0.25 -2.46 -5.22
N LEU A 142 -0.58 -3.34 -5.81
CA LEU A 142 -1.40 -2.99 -6.97
C LEU A 142 -2.46 -1.93 -6.61
N LEU A 143 -3.11 -2.08 -5.46
CA LEU A 143 -4.06 -1.07 -4.94
C LEU A 143 -3.35 0.22 -4.56
N TRP A 144 -2.15 0.12 -3.97
CA TRP A 144 -1.33 1.28 -3.68
C TRP A 144 -1.00 2.07 -4.95
N ASN A 145 -0.56 1.39 -6.00
CA ASN A 145 -0.22 2.00 -7.29
C ASN A 145 -1.45 2.68 -7.93
N GLN A 146 -2.63 2.06 -7.86
CA GLN A 146 -3.87 2.68 -8.35
C GLN A 146 -4.23 3.92 -7.53
N GLN A 147 -4.09 3.86 -6.20
CA GLN A 147 -4.29 5.01 -5.32
C GLN A 147 -3.36 6.18 -5.67
N GLN A 148 -2.09 5.93 -5.99
CA GLN A 148 -1.14 6.98 -6.39
C GLN A 148 -1.58 7.71 -7.67
N ARG A 149 -2.33 7.06 -8.58
CA ARG A 149 -2.88 7.70 -9.79
C ARG A 149 -3.96 8.73 -9.49
N ASN A 150 -4.64 8.61 -8.35
CA ASN A 150 -5.71 9.51 -7.92
C ASN A 150 -5.20 10.72 -7.12
N LEU A 151 -3.88 10.82 -6.90
CA LEU A 151 -3.31 12.00 -6.25
C LEU A 151 -3.38 13.23 -7.16
N PRO A 152 -3.67 14.41 -6.58
CA PRO A 152 -3.73 15.66 -7.34
C PRO A 152 -2.34 16.17 -7.74
N VAL A 153 -1.28 15.64 -7.12
CA VAL A 153 0.11 15.91 -7.46
C VAL A 153 0.86 14.60 -7.66
N ARG A 154 1.83 14.60 -8.57
CA ARG A 154 2.69 13.45 -8.84
C ARG A 154 4.13 13.78 -8.50
N LEU A 155 4.76 12.90 -7.73
CA LEU A 155 6.20 12.89 -7.54
C LEU A 155 6.83 12.07 -8.68
N ILE A 156 7.91 12.57 -9.24
CA ILE A 156 8.68 11.93 -10.30
C ILE A 156 10.14 12.00 -9.89
N LEU A 157 10.84 10.87 -10.00
CA LEU A 157 12.27 10.76 -9.77
C LEU A 157 12.92 10.32 -11.07
N GLU A 158 13.90 11.08 -11.53
CA GLU A 158 14.62 10.81 -12.77
C GLU A 158 16.11 10.89 -12.50
N SER A 159 16.83 9.84 -12.88
CA SER A 159 18.27 9.87 -12.81
C SER A 159 18.83 10.84 -13.86
N VAL A 160 19.92 11.54 -13.54
CA VAL A 160 20.61 12.41 -14.50
C VAL A 160 21.42 11.60 -15.52
N LYS A 161 21.72 10.33 -15.22
CA LYS A 161 22.49 9.42 -16.09
C LYS A 161 21.78 8.07 -16.24
N GLU A 162 22.07 7.37 -17.33
CA GLU A 162 21.58 6.00 -17.51
C GLU A 162 22.31 4.99 -16.63
N SER A 163 23.60 5.23 -16.36
CA SER A 163 24.46 4.38 -15.53
C SER A 163 25.49 5.19 -14.75
N TYR A 164 25.87 4.68 -13.58
CA TYR A 164 26.90 5.22 -12.70
C TYR A 164 28.03 4.21 -12.52
N GLN A 165 29.23 4.70 -12.20
CA GLN A 165 30.35 3.84 -11.83
C GLN A 165 30.32 3.46 -10.35
N VAL A 166 31.00 2.38 -9.99
CA VAL A 166 31.22 2.02 -8.58
C VAL A 166 31.86 3.19 -7.83
N GLY A 167 31.28 3.55 -6.68
CA GLY A 167 31.71 4.65 -5.84
C GLY A 167 31.26 6.04 -6.32
N GLU A 168 30.61 6.15 -7.48
CA GLU A 168 30.09 7.42 -7.97
C GLU A 168 28.80 7.82 -7.22
N GLU A 169 28.73 9.08 -6.79
CA GLU A 169 27.51 9.65 -6.21
C GLU A 169 26.37 9.73 -7.24
N ILE A 170 25.14 9.50 -6.80
CA ILE A 170 23.98 9.41 -7.68
C ILE A 170 23.27 10.76 -7.76
N ASP A 171 23.41 11.46 -8.87
CA ASP A 171 22.67 12.70 -9.15
C ASP A 171 21.29 12.41 -9.77
N PHE A 172 20.23 12.95 -9.19
CA PHE A 172 18.87 12.75 -9.69
C PHE A 172 18.03 14.03 -9.56
N ILE A 173 16.98 14.12 -10.37
CA ILE A 173 16.02 15.21 -10.35
C ILE A 173 14.74 14.71 -9.70
N VAL A 174 14.26 15.47 -8.72
CA VAL A 174 12.95 15.30 -8.11
C VAL A 174 12.03 16.33 -8.72
N THR A 175 10.91 15.89 -9.26
CA THR A 175 9.87 16.77 -9.82
C THR A 175 8.54 16.52 -9.13
N LEU A 176 7.88 17.60 -8.68
CA LEU A 176 6.51 17.56 -8.18
C LEU A 176 5.60 18.30 -9.18
N LYS A 177 4.65 17.57 -9.78
CA LYS A 177 3.77 18.09 -10.83
C LYS A 177 2.32 18.15 -10.35
N ASN A 178 1.64 19.28 -10.58
CA ASN A 178 0.20 19.40 -10.39
C ASN A 178 -0.55 18.72 -11.55
N LEU A 179 -1.41 17.75 -11.27
CA LEU A 179 -2.21 17.05 -12.27
C LEU A 179 -3.62 17.62 -12.44
N THR A 180 -3.98 18.61 -11.65
CA THR A 180 -5.35 19.16 -11.62
C THR A 180 -5.49 20.39 -12.50
N LYS A 181 -6.75 20.78 -12.74
CA LYS A 181 -7.13 22.05 -13.39
C LYS A 181 -7.18 23.24 -12.43
N ARG A 182 -6.74 23.08 -11.17
CA ARG A 182 -6.80 24.10 -10.12
C ARG A 182 -5.41 24.40 -9.58
N ASN A 183 -5.25 25.56 -8.96
CA ASN A 183 -4.04 25.88 -8.22
C ASN A 183 -3.93 24.97 -6.99
N ILE A 184 -2.74 24.45 -6.72
CA ILE A 184 -2.46 23.65 -5.52
C ILE A 184 -1.34 24.31 -4.73
N LYS A 185 -1.56 24.45 -3.44
CA LYS A 185 -0.53 24.91 -2.51
C LYS A 185 0.28 23.70 -2.04
N VAL A 186 1.59 23.74 -2.27
CA VAL A 186 2.55 22.70 -1.88
C VAL A 186 3.67 23.31 -1.04
N LYS A 187 4.43 22.48 -0.34
CA LYS A 187 5.75 22.84 0.18
C LYS A 187 6.77 22.76 -0.96
N ASP A 188 7.83 23.55 -0.88
CA ASP A 188 8.96 23.42 -1.79
C ASP A 188 9.65 22.06 -1.60
N LEU A 189 10.37 21.61 -2.63
CA LEU A 189 11.20 20.42 -2.57
C LEU A 189 12.45 20.74 -1.74
N SER A 190 12.75 19.94 -0.73
CA SER A 190 13.99 20.05 0.07
C SER A 190 14.20 18.77 0.88
N GLU A 191 15.35 18.66 1.54
CA GLU A 191 15.64 17.57 2.49
C GLU A 191 14.61 17.49 3.65
N GLY A 192 13.94 18.60 3.98
CA GLY A 192 12.90 18.64 5.00
C GLY A 192 11.50 18.22 4.50
N THR A 193 11.33 18.01 3.19
CA THR A 193 10.03 17.66 2.59
C THR A 193 10.07 16.38 1.77
N LEU A 194 11.25 15.78 1.59
CA LEU A 194 11.45 14.55 0.84
C LEU A 194 12.13 13.51 1.71
N TYR A 195 11.67 12.27 1.58
CA TYR A 195 12.22 11.11 2.28
C TYR A 195 12.60 10.06 1.24
N PHE A 196 13.84 9.58 1.30
CA PHE A 196 14.35 8.59 0.38
C PHE A 196 14.76 7.33 1.14
N LEU A 197 14.39 6.17 0.60
CA LEU A 197 14.71 4.87 1.18
C LEU A 197 15.40 3.97 0.15
N TYR A 198 16.39 3.23 0.62
CA TYR A 198 17.02 2.11 -0.07
C TYR A 198 17.01 0.90 0.87
N ASN A 199 16.50 -0.26 0.43
CA ASN A 199 16.38 -1.46 1.27
C ASN A 199 15.73 -1.19 2.64
N ASN A 200 14.65 -0.42 2.67
CA ASN A 200 13.92 0.01 3.88
C ASN A 200 14.75 0.83 4.90
N ALA A 201 15.93 1.30 4.52
CA ALA A 201 16.75 2.21 5.30
C ALA A 201 16.77 3.61 4.67
N ALA A 202 16.96 4.65 5.48
CA ALA A 202 17.12 6.01 4.98
C ALA A 202 18.32 6.07 4.01
N TRP A 203 18.07 6.56 2.81
CA TRP A 203 19.13 6.80 1.82
C TRP A 203 19.58 8.24 1.94
N GLY A 204 20.86 8.45 2.25
CA GLY A 204 21.45 9.77 2.43
C GLY A 204 21.44 10.54 1.11
N ALA A 205 20.42 11.37 0.90
CA ALA A 205 20.33 12.27 -0.25
C ALA A 205 20.30 13.73 0.21
N ARG A 206 21.05 14.58 -0.48
CA ARG A 206 21.19 16.01 -0.18
C ARG A 206 20.83 16.87 -1.38
N GLU A 207 20.32 18.07 -1.11
CA GLU A 207 20.06 19.06 -2.17
C GLU A 207 21.41 19.56 -2.74
N VAL A 208 21.56 19.61 -4.07
CA VAL A 208 22.83 20.02 -4.70
C VAL A 208 23.10 21.52 -4.52
N ASP A 209 22.05 22.34 -4.60
CA ASP A 209 22.10 23.79 -4.45
C ASP A 209 21.11 24.25 -3.37
N PRO A 210 21.39 24.00 -2.07
CA PRO A 210 20.48 24.38 -1.01
C PRO A 210 20.36 25.90 -0.97
N GLN A 211 19.15 26.41 -1.20
CA GLN A 211 18.88 27.82 -0.90
C GLN A 211 18.89 27.97 0.63
N ASN A 212 19.73 28.89 1.14
CA ASN A 212 19.72 29.32 2.54
C ASN A 212 18.36 29.94 2.88
N ASP A 213 17.38 29.11 3.21
CA ASP A 213 16.08 29.56 3.68
C ASP A 213 15.79 28.94 5.05
N ALA A 214 15.43 29.78 6.01
CA ALA A 214 15.28 29.42 7.43
C ALA A 214 14.01 28.60 7.72
N GLY A 215 13.43 27.95 6.71
CA GLY A 215 12.21 27.15 6.84
C GLY A 215 11.68 26.59 5.52
N ILE A 216 10.73 25.67 5.64
CA ILE A 216 10.06 25.06 4.48
C ILE A 216 9.12 26.08 3.83
N LYS A 217 9.51 26.60 2.66
CA LYS A 217 8.71 27.54 1.88
C LYS A 217 7.49 26.88 1.25
N GLN A 218 6.38 27.61 1.15
CA GLN A 218 5.18 27.16 0.43
C GLN A 218 5.14 27.79 -0.97
N ILE A 219 4.77 26.98 -1.96
CA ILE A 219 4.67 27.36 -3.38
C ILE A 219 3.24 27.09 -3.85
N ILE A 220 2.74 27.93 -4.75
CA ILE A 220 1.49 27.68 -5.46
C ILE A 220 1.85 27.12 -6.84
N LEU A 221 1.51 25.86 -7.08
CA LEU A 221 1.58 25.24 -8.40
C LEU A 221 0.28 25.54 -9.15
N LYS A 222 0.38 26.23 -10.28
CA LYS A 222 -0.72 26.42 -11.24
C LYS A 222 -1.09 25.08 -11.89
N PRO A 223 -2.23 25.00 -12.60
CA PRO A 223 -2.62 23.80 -13.32
C PRO A 223 -1.50 23.30 -14.23
N LEU A 224 -1.20 22.00 -14.15
CA LEU A 224 -0.18 21.33 -14.96
C LEU A 224 1.28 21.79 -14.74
N GLU A 225 1.50 22.75 -13.85
CA GLU A 225 2.84 23.25 -13.50
C GLU A 225 3.61 22.24 -12.64
N SER A 226 4.93 22.31 -12.71
CA SER A 226 5.85 21.51 -11.93
C SER A 226 6.94 22.35 -11.28
N ILE A 227 7.41 21.89 -10.13
CA ILE A 227 8.68 22.32 -9.53
C ILE A 227 9.66 21.15 -9.58
N SER A 228 10.92 21.46 -9.83
CA SER A 228 11.98 20.45 -9.93
C SER A 228 13.22 20.92 -9.18
N LYS A 229 13.90 19.98 -8.51
CA LYS A 229 15.18 20.23 -7.84
C LYS A 229 16.10 19.04 -8.01
N ARG A 230 17.41 19.32 -8.03
CA ARG A 230 18.46 18.32 -8.14
C ARG A 230 18.93 17.88 -6.75
N PHE A 231 19.05 16.58 -6.58
CA PHE A 231 19.55 15.94 -5.38
C PHE A 231 20.72 15.03 -5.73
N ARG A 232 21.54 14.77 -4.73
CA ARG A 232 22.65 13.85 -4.79
C ARG A 232 22.57 12.83 -3.67
N GLY A 233 22.52 11.56 -4.03
CA GLY A 233 22.47 10.43 -3.11
C GLY A 233 23.78 9.64 -3.07
N GLU A 234 23.89 8.81 -2.04
CA GLU A 234 25.02 7.88 -1.87
C GLU A 234 25.11 6.86 -3.04
N GLY A 235 26.33 6.64 -3.52
CA GLY A 235 26.66 5.64 -4.54
C GLY A 235 26.62 4.19 -4.05
N SER A 236 26.98 3.26 -4.94
CA SER A 236 27.16 1.84 -4.58
C SER A 236 28.64 1.44 -4.61
N ASN A 237 29.05 0.63 -3.64
CA ASN A 237 30.41 0.07 -3.57
C ASN A 237 30.60 -1.20 -4.41
N SER A 238 29.56 -1.64 -5.11
CA SER A 238 29.62 -2.77 -6.04
C SER A 238 28.68 -2.56 -7.24
N PRO A 239 28.97 -3.19 -8.39
CA PRO A 239 28.06 -3.18 -9.53
C PRO A 239 26.74 -3.85 -9.15
N LYS A 240 25.63 -3.16 -9.42
CA LYS A 240 24.27 -3.66 -9.17
C LYS A 240 23.23 -2.75 -9.80
N GLU A 241 22.04 -3.29 -10.05
CA GLU A 241 20.81 -2.52 -10.19
C GLU A 241 20.19 -2.35 -8.79
N PHE A 242 19.70 -1.16 -8.48
CA PHE A 242 18.92 -0.96 -7.26
C PHE A 242 17.83 0.10 -7.43
N GLU A 243 16.82 0.00 -6.56
CA GLU A 243 15.68 0.92 -6.56
C GLU A 243 15.71 1.81 -5.32
N ILE A 244 15.45 3.10 -5.55
CA ILE A 244 15.25 4.10 -4.50
C ILE A 244 13.77 4.46 -4.45
N TYR A 245 13.19 4.34 -3.27
CA TYR A 245 11.86 4.86 -2.99
C TYR A 245 11.97 6.31 -2.54
N GLY A 246 11.18 7.20 -3.13
CA GLY A 246 11.01 8.57 -2.67
C GLY A 246 9.57 8.87 -2.28
N SER A 247 9.41 9.61 -1.18
CA SER A 247 8.13 10.07 -0.67
C SER A 247 8.17 11.57 -0.38
N TYR A 248 7.11 12.26 -0.78
CA TYR A 248 6.93 13.67 -0.49
C TYR A 248 6.07 13.86 0.77
N GLY A 249 6.58 14.64 1.72
CA GLY A 249 6.04 14.77 3.08
C GLY A 249 4.68 15.45 3.22
N MET A 250 4.08 15.95 2.14
CA MET A 250 2.73 16.51 2.19
C MET A 250 1.71 15.47 1.72
N THR A 251 0.68 15.23 2.52
CA THR A 251 -0.37 14.27 2.21
C THR A 251 -1.57 14.91 1.52
N TYR A 252 -2.27 14.12 0.70
CA TYR A 252 -3.63 14.40 0.25
C TYR A 252 -4.54 13.28 0.76
N LYS A 253 -5.53 13.64 1.59
CA LYS A 253 -6.40 12.67 2.29
C LYS A 253 -5.63 11.52 2.99
N GLY A 254 -4.49 11.85 3.60
CA GLY A 254 -3.64 10.86 4.31
C GLY A 254 -2.69 10.06 3.42
N VAL A 255 -2.61 10.33 2.11
CA VAL A 255 -1.70 9.64 1.18
C VAL A 255 -0.59 10.57 0.71
N ASN A 256 0.66 10.12 0.84
CA ASN A 256 1.83 10.81 0.31
C ASN A 256 2.01 10.49 -1.18
N PRO A 257 2.39 11.47 -2.00
CA PRO A 257 2.95 11.23 -3.32
C PRO A 257 4.28 10.50 -3.22
N THR A 258 4.41 9.43 -3.99
CA THR A 258 5.59 8.55 -3.99
C THR A 258 6.05 8.27 -5.41
N SER A 259 7.32 7.89 -5.56
CA SER A 259 7.91 7.44 -6.82
C SER A 259 9.06 6.49 -6.54
N MET A 260 9.35 5.61 -7.49
CA MET A 260 10.55 4.78 -7.49
C MET A 260 11.54 5.31 -8.52
N LEU A 261 12.82 5.18 -8.23
CA LEU A 261 13.92 5.47 -9.14
C LEU A 261 14.78 4.22 -9.26
N LYS A 262 14.97 3.72 -10.49
CA LYS A 262 15.89 2.62 -10.79
C LYS A 262 17.26 3.19 -11.15
N ILE A 263 18.30 2.64 -10.55
CA ILE A 263 19.69 3.05 -10.76
C ILE A 263 20.51 1.84 -11.17
N GLN A 264 21.27 1.99 -12.26
CA GLN A 264 22.25 1.02 -12.70
C GLN A 264 23.65 1.47 -12.31
N VAL A 265 24.39 0.62 -11.60
CA VAL A 265 25.81 0.82 -11.30
C VAL A 265 26.63 -0.24 -12.01
N GLY A 266 27.52 0.19 -12.91
CA GLY A 266 28.47 -0.64 -13.65
C GLY A 266 29.87 -0.58 -13.05
N GLU A 267 30.74 -1.48 -13.53
CA GLU A 267 32.17 -1.42 -13.24
C GLU A 267 32.76 -0.12 -13.79
N SER A 268 33.79 0.42 -13.12
CA SER A 268 34.58 1.51 -13.66
C SER A 268 35.25 1.02 -14.95
N GLU A 269 34.92 1.61 -16.10
CA GLU A 269 35.74 1.38 -17.29
C GLU A 269 37.17 1.89 -16.99
N PRO A 270 38.21 1.09 -17.25
CA PRO A 270 39.61 1.43 -16.93
C PRO A 270 40.17 2.58 -17.77
#